data_AF-N6WZD2-F1
#
_entry.id   AF-N6WZD2-F1
#
_cell.length_a   1.000
_cell.length_b   1.000
_cell.length_c   1.000
_cell.angle_alpha   90.00
_cell.angle_beta   90.00
_cell.angle_gamma   90.00
#
_symmetry.space_group_name_H-M   'P 1'
#
loop_
_entity.id
_entity.type
_entity.pdbx_description
1 polymer ?
#
loop_
_entity_poly.entity_id
_entity_poly.type
_entity_poly.pdbx_seq_one_letter_code
_entity_poly.pdbx_strand_id
1 'polypeptide(L)'
;MTAFLTVCVIGLLIGSALLFFQLRRQGELLNNALHRLETLGSDDDAPGTEPYMVLTVRVVDPIGVAKRESRSARIVADHLPNMVRRRVYQQVMREVGAELAERGVEAEMKVEYR
;
A
#
# COMPACT_ATOMS: atom_id res chain seq x y z
N MET A 1 -18.10 -35.41 -44.02
CA MET A 1 -18.92 -34.61 -43.06
C MET A 1 -18.59 -34.97 -41.61
N THR A 2 -18.61 -36.26 -41.23
CA THR A 2 -18.29 -36.73 -39.87
C THR A 2 -16.84 -36.46 -39.44
N ALA A 3 -15.86 -36.65 -40.32
CA ALA A 3 -14.44 -36.42 -40.02
C ALA A 3 -14.09 -34.94 -39.71
N PHE A 4 -14.82 -33.99 -40.29
CA PHE A 4 -14.65 -32.57 -39.98
C PHE A 4 -15.22 -32.24 -38.59
N LEU A 5 -16.38 -32.83 -38.28
CA LEU A 5 -17.07 -32.66 -37.01
C LEU A 5 -16.26 -33.25 -35.84
N THR A 6 -15.61 -34.41 -36.04
CA THR A 6 -14.74 -35.00 -35.02
C THR A 6 -13.50 -34.15 -34.75
N VAL A 7 -12.87 -33.57 -35.77
CA VAL A 7 -11.71 -32.67 -35.60
C VAL A 7 -12.09 -31.40 -34.84
N CYS A 8 -13.26 -30.81 -35.14
CA CYS A 8 -13.75 -29.64 -34.41
C CYS A 8 -14.03 -29.96 -32.92
N VAL A 9 -14.63 -31.12 -32.63
CA VAL A 9 -14.91 -31.54 -31.25
C VAL A 9 -13.62 -31.78 -30.46
N ILE A 10 -12.62 -32.41 -31.09
CA ILE A 10 -11.30 -32.63 -30.46
C ILE A 10 -10.62 -31.28 -30.18
N GLY A 11 -10.66 -30.34 -31.13
CA GLY A 11 -10.10 -28.99 -30.94
C GLY A 11 -10.76 -28.23 -29.79
N LEU A 12 -12.09 -28.30 -29.69
CA LEU A 12 -12.84 -27.68 -28.59
C LEU A 12 -12.52 -28.33 -27.24
N LEU A 13 -12.36 -29.65 -27.19
CA LEU A 13 -11.96 -30.36 -25.97
C LEU A 13 -10.57 -29.96 -25.49
N ILE A 14 -9.60 -29.86 -26.41
CA ILE A 14 -8.24 -29.43 -26.08
C ILE A 14 -8.24 -27.98 -25.59
N GLY A 15 -8.95 -27.08 -26.28
CA GLY A 15 -9.08 -25.68 -25.88
C GLY A 15 -9.71 -25.53 -24.49
N SER A 16 -10.79 -26.27 -24.23
CA SER A 16 -11.47 -26.29 -22.93
C SER A 16 -10.56 -26.83 -21.83
N ALA A 17 -9.79 -27.89 -22.09
CA ALA A 17 -8.87 -28.46 -21.12
C ALA A 17 -7.72 -27.49 -20.78
N LEU A 18 -7.17 -26.79 -21.78
CA LEU A 18 -6.12 -25.79 -21.57
C LEU A 18 -6.62 -24.58 -20.80
N LEU A 19 -7.82 -24.08 -21.11
CA LEU A 19 -8.47 -22.99 -20.37
C LEU A 19 -8.72 -23.39 -18.92
N PHE A 20 -9.23 -24.60 -18.68
CA PHE A 20 -9.44 -25.13 -17.33
C PHE A 20 -8.14 -25.23 -16.54
N PHE A 21 -7.05 -25.67 -17.18
CA PHE A 21 -5.74 -25.77 -16.55
C PHE A 21 -5.16 -24.38 -16.20
N GLN A 22 -5.33 -23.40 -17.08
CA GLN A 22 -4.94 -22.02 -16.81
C GLN A 22 -5.76 -21.41 -15.67
N LEU A 23 -7.08 -21.66 -15.64
CA LEU A 23 -7.95 -21.19 -14.56
C LEU A 23 -7.55 -21.78 -13.21
N ARG A 24 -7.20 -23.07 -13.16
CA ARG A 24 -6.69 -23.70 -11.94
C ARG A 24 -5.38 -23.09 -11.47
N ARG A 25 -4.43 -22.82 -12.37
CA ARG A 25 -3.17 -22.13 -12.04
C ARG A 25 -3.41 -20.70 -11.54
N GLN A 26 -4.37 -19.99 -12.11
CA GLN A 26 -4.77 -18.66 -11.61
C GLN A 26 -5.42 -18.74 -10.23
N GLY A 27 -6.19 -19.81 -9.97
CA GLY A 27 -6.77 -20.09 -8.66
C GLY A 27 -5.73 -20.23 -7.55
N GLU A 28 -4.59 -20.88 -7.82
CA GLU A 28 -3.50 -20.99 -6.84
C GLU A 28 -2.84 -19.64 -6.53
N LEU A 29 -2.68 -18.77 -7.53
CA LEU A 29 -2.15 -17.42 -7.32
C LEU A 29 -3.14 -16.55 -6.54
N LEU A 30 -4.43 -16.66 -6.84
CA LEU A 30 -5.48 -15.94 -6.13
C LEU A 30 -5.59 -16.46 -4.69
N ASN A 31 -5.52 -17.76 -4.48
CA ASN A 31 -5.57 -18.37 -3.15
C ASN A 31 -4.33 -17.97 -2.34
N ASN A 32 -3.13 -17.97 -2.94
CA ASN A 32 -1.92 -17.48 -2.26
C ASN A 32 -1.98 -15.97 -1.97
N ALA A 33 -2.56 -15.16 -2.86
CA ALA A 33 -2.76 -13.73 -2.61
C ALA A 33 -3.78 -13.50 -1.49
N LEU A 34 -4.87 -14.26 -1.48
CA LEU A 34 -5.93 -14.21 -0.48
C LEU A 34 -5.41 -14.70 0.86
N HIS A 35 -4.65 -15.79 0.90
CA HIS A 35 -4.00 -16.31 2.10
C HIS A 35 -2.93 -15.34 2.64
N ARG A 36 -2.25 -14.57 1.77
CA ARG A 36 -1.32 -13.51 2.16
C ARG A 36 -2.03 -12.28 2.73
N LEU A 37 -3.18 -11.92 2.15
CA LEU A 37 -4.08 -10.89 2.67
C LEU A 37 -4.70 -11.29 4.00
N GLU A 38 -5.09 -12.56 4.14
CA GLU A 38 -5.58 -13.15 5.38
C GLU A 38 -4.47 -13.18 6.43
N THR A 39 -3.23 -13.58 6.12
CA THR A 39 -2.12 -13.46 7.09
C THR A 39 -1.79 -12.02 7.46
N LEU A 40 -1.93 -11.06 6.53
CA LEU A 40 -1.75 -9.63 6.83
C LEU A 40 -2.92 -9.05 7.63
N GLY A 41 -4.11 -9.65 7.56
CA GLY A 41 -5.30 -9.25 8.31
C GLY A 41 -5.54 -10.06 9.61
N SER A 42 -4.95 -11.25 9.73
CA SER A 42 -5.09 -12.18 10.85
C SER A 42 -3.95 -12.10 11.87
N ASP A 43 -2.90 -11.32 11.61
CA ASP A 43 -2.00 -10.87 12.69
C ASP A 43 -2.74 -10.00 13.73
N ASP A 44 -3.93 -9.48 13.38
CA ASP A 44 -4.82 -8.74 14.30
C ASP A 44 -5.77 -9.66 15.11
N ASP A 45 -5.85 -10.96 14.77
CA ASP A 45 -6.77 -11.94 15.39
C ASP A 45 -6.03 -13.18 15.96
N ALA A 46 -4.70 -13.16 16.02
CA ALA A 46 -3.97 -14.13 16.82
C ALA A 46 -4.32 -13.90 18.30
N PRO A 47 -4.75 -14.93 19.07
CA PRO A 47 -5.06 -14.78 20.48
C PRO A 47 -3.76 -14.53 21.25
N GLY A 48 -3.37 -13.26 21.32
CA GLY A 48 -2.09 -12.81 21.87
C GLY A 48 -1.53 -11.51 21.26
N THR A 49 -2.04 -11.02 20.12
CA THR A 49 -1.66 -9.69 19.62
C THR A 49 -2.43 -8.63 20.42
N GLU A 50 -1.72 -7.84 21.22
CA GLU A 50 -2.32 -6.68 21.87
C GLU A 50 -2.88 -5.73 20.80
N PRO A 51 -4.12 -5.22 20.97
CA PRO A 51 -4.71 -4.31 20.00
C PRO A 51 -3.81 -3.07 19.85
N TYR A 52 -3.33 -2.81 18.62
CA TYR A 52 -2.47 -1.68 18.32
C TYR A 52 -3.24 -0.55 17.62
N MET A 53 -2.93 0.69 17.99
CA MET A 53 -3.57 1.90 17.43
C MET A 53 -2.75 2.42 16.25
N VAL A 54 -3.38 2.53 15.07
CA VAL A 54 -2.76 3.15 13.88
C VAL A 54 -3.27 4.57 13.70
N LEU A 55 -2.38 5.56 13.89
CA LEU A 55 -2.69 6.98 13.66
C LEU A 55 -2.23 7.41 12.26
N THR A 56 -3.17 7.85 11.41
CA THR A 56 -2.85 8.44 10.11
C THR A 56 -2.96 9.95 10.15
N VAL A 57 -1.86 10.65 9.86
CA VAL A 57 -1.82 12.12 9.80
C VAL A 57 -1.71 12.58 8.36
N ARG A 58 -2.63 13.44 7.93
CA ARG A 58 -2.61 14.05 6.60
C ARG A 58 -2.24 15.52 6.69
N VAL A 59 -1.15 15.91 6.02
CA VAL A 59 -0.77 17.30 5.86
C VAL A 59 -1.54 17.92 4.68
N VAL A 60 -2.44 18.86 4.97
CA VAL A 60 -3.35 19.45 3.96
C VAL A 60 -2.63 20.42 3.03
N ASP A 61 -1.82 21.33 3.56
CA ASP A 61 -1.05 22.29 2.76
C ASP A 61 0.41 22.39 3.23
N PRO A 62 1.29 21.49 2.75
CA PRO A 62 2.70 21.52 3.13
C PRO A 62 3.44 22.79 2.67
N ILE A 63 3.03 23.39 1.55
CA ILE A 63 3.71 24.58 1.02
C ILE A 63 3.35 25.81 1.82
N GLY A 64 2.06 25.99 2.14
CA GLY A 64 1.60 27.07 3.00
C GLY A 64 2.24 27.01 4.39
N VAL A 65 2.36 25.81 4.98
CA VAL A 65 3.07 25.60 6.25
C VAL A 65 4.52 26.10 6.15
N ALA A 66 5.27 25.65 5.14
CA ALA A 66 6.65 26.08 4.96
C ALA A 66 6.79 27.60 4.76
N LYS A 67 5.88 28.23 3.99
CA LYS A 67 5.89 29.68 3.72
C LYS A 67 5.58 30.51 4.97
N ARG A 68 4.77 29.99 5.90
CA ARG A 68 4.44 30.66 7.17
C ARG A 68 5.58 30.57 8.17
N GLU A 69 6.21 29.41 8.27
CA GLU A 69 7.26 29.14 9.25
C GLU A 69 8.63 29.73 8.86
N SER A 70 8.90 29.95 7.56
CA SER A 70 10.22 30.45 7.15
C SER A 70 10.23 31.32 5.89
N ARG A 71 10.94 32.45 5.98
CA ARG A 71 11.21 33.34 4.85
C ARG A 71 12.09 32.69 3.77
N SER A 72 13.09 31.90 4.17
CA SER A 72 13.94 31.18 3.21
C SER A 72 13.16 30.05 2.54
N ALA A 73 12.29 29.37 3.29
CA ALA A 73 11.39 28.36 2.72
C ALA A 73 10.41 28.95 1.71
N ARG A 74 10.03 30.22 1.83
CA ARG A 74 9.21 30.90 0.82
C ARG A 74 9.86 30.93 -0.56
N ILE A 75 11.15 31.28 -0.62
CA ILE A 75 11.92 31.34 -1.87
C ILE A 75 12.11 29.93 -2.46
N VAL A 76 12.46 28.95 -1.62
CA VAL A 76 12.67 27.56 -2.05
C VAL A 76 11.36 26.90 -2.47
N ALA A 77 10.23 27.23 -1.85
CA ALA A 77 8.92 26.70 -2.22
C ALA A 77 8.49 27.12 -3.63
N ASP A 78 8.87 28.33 -4.05
CA ASP A 78 8.52 28.84 -5.38
C ASP A 78 9.36 28.16 -6.48
N HIS A 79 10.57 27.69 -6.17
CA HIS A 79 11.49 27.08 -7.15
C HIS A 79 11.53 25.55 -7.09
N LEU A 80 11.36 24.96 -5.89
CA LEU A 80 11.57 23.53 -5.61
C LEU A 80 10.47 22.98 -4.67
N PRO A 81 9.18 22.99 -5.08
CA PRO A 81 8.06 22.64 -4.22
C PRO A 81 8.10 21.19 -3.72
N ASN A 82 8.57 20.25 -4.54
CA ASN A 82 8.68 18.83 -4.15
C ASN A 82 9.67 18.60 -2.99
N MET A 83 10.78 19.35 -2.97
CA MET A 83 11.76 19.28 -1.89
C MET A 83 11.16 19.83 -0.59
N VAL A 84 10.44 20.95 -0.69
CA VAL A 84 9.77 21.56 0.47
C VAL A 84 8.73 20.61 1.05
N ARG A 85 7.90 19.97 0.22
CA ARG A 85 6.93 18.97 0.69
C ARG A 85 7.60 17.85 1.49
N ARG A 86 8.67 17.26 0.96
CA ARG A 86 9.42 16.20 1.64
C ARG A 86 10.00 16.68 2.97
N ARG A 87 10.58 17.89 3.01
CA ARG A 87 11.12 18.46 4.25
C ARG A 87 10.04 18.67 5.30
N VAL A 88 8.89 19.21 4.90
CA VAL A 88 7.77 19.42 5.81
C VAL A 88 7.29 18.09 6.39
N TYR A 89 7.15 17.06 5.57
CA TYR A 89 6.77 15.74 6.08
C TYR A 89 7.81 15.18 7.05
N GLN A 90 9.09 15.24 6.70
CA GLN A 90 10.17 14.80 7.59
C GLN A 90 10.25 15.59 8.90
N GLN A 91 9.85 16.86 8.88
CA GLN A 91 9.83 17.70 10.06
C GLN A 91 8.64 17.38 10.95
N VAL A 92 7.43 17.26 10.38
CA VAL A 92 6.23 16.81 11.10
C VAL A 92 6.47 15.44 11.75
N MET A 93 7.10 14.50 11.02
CA MET A 93 7.43 13.19 11.57
C MET A 93 8.37 13.29 12.77
N ARG A 94 9.38 14.16 12.70
CA ARG A 94 10.32 14.36 13.80
C ARG A 94 9.67 15.03 15.01
N GLU A 95 8.84 16.04 14.79
CA GLU A 95 8.16 16.77 15.86
C GLU A 95 7.15 15.87 16.57
N VAL A 96 6.29 15.17 15.82
CA VAL A 96 5.30 14.24 16.39
C VAL A 96 6.00 13.07 17.10
N GLY A 97 7.05 12.51 16.50
CA GLY A 97 7.82 11.43 17.13
C GLY A 97 8.51 11.86 18.41
N ALA A 98 9.07 13.08 18.44
CA ALA A 98 9.68 13.63 19.64
C ALA A 98 8.65 13.87 20.75
N GLU A 99 7.47 14.41 20.43
CA GLU A 99 6.41 14.66 21.40
C GLU A 99 5.85 13.35 21.99
N LEU A 100 5.72 12.31 21.17
CA LEU A 100 5.34 10.97 21.63
C LEU A 100 6.40 10.35 22.53
N ALA A 101 7.67 10.44 22.15
CA ALA A 101 8.80 9.95 22.94
C ALA A 101 8.92 10.69 24.28
N GLU A 102 8.70 12.01 24.31
CA GLU A 102 8.69 12.82 25.54
C GLU A 102 7.58 12.37 26.51
N ARG A 103 6.45 11.89 25.97
CA ARG A 103 5.35 11.30 26.76
C ARG A 103 5.58 9.83 27.10
N GLY A 104 6.74 9.27 26.77
CA GLY A 104 7.08 7.87 27.01
C GLY A 104 6.35 6.88 26.10
N VAL A 105 5.79 7.34 24.99
CA VAL A 105 5.10 6.48 24.01
C VAL A 105 6.10 6.06 22.94
N GLU A 106 6.44 4.77 22.92
CA GLU A 106 7.25 4.17 21.86
C GLU A 106 6.36 3.92 20.63
N ALA A 107 6.55 4.71 19.58
CA ALA A 107 5.71 4.66 18.38
C ALA A 107 6.56 4.45 17.12
N GLU A 108 6.17 3.46 16.31
CA GLU A 108 6.74 3.28 14.97
C GLU A 108 6.09 4.26 14.00
N MET A 109 6.92 5.02 13.30
CA MET A 109 6.48 6.12 12.44
C MET A 109 6.80 5.80 10.97
N LYS A 110 5.76 5.56 10.15
CA LYS A 110 5.89 5.22 8.72
C LYS A 110 5.21 6.25 7.82
N VAL A 111 5.85 6.59 6.71
CA VAL A 111 5.28 7.49 5.69
C VAL A 111 4.72 6.67 4.52
N GLU A 112 3.42 6.78 4.29
CA GLU A 112 2.77 6.26 3.09
C GLU A 112 2.48 7.41 2.11
N TYR A 113 3.03 7.31 0.90
CA TYR A 113 2.70 8.23 -0.20
C TYR A 113 1.45 7.70 -0.91
N ARG A 114 0.30 8.33 -0.67
CA ARG A 114 -0.94 8.11 -1.44
C ARG A 114 -1.11 9.17 -2.52
#